data_AF-A0A3M1I0K7-F1
#
_entry.id   AF-A0A3M1I0K7-F1
#
_cell.length_a   1.000
_cell.length_b   1.000
_cell.length_c   1.000
_cell.angle_alpha   90.00
_cell.angle_beta   90.00
_cell.angle_gamma   90.00
#
_symmetry.space_group_name_H-M   'P 1'
#
loop_
_entity.id
_entity.type
_entity.pdbx_description
1 polymer ?
#
loop_
_entity_poly.entity_id
_entity_poly.type
_entity_poly.pdbx_seq_one_letter_code
_entity_poly.pdbx_strand_id
1 'polypeptide(L)' 'MKTLLILGAGTGGTMVANKMANALDPQEWRIIIVDRDETHYYQPGFLFIP' A
#
# COMPACT_ATOMS: atom_id res chain seq x y z
N MET A 1 -15.70 -9.65 10.08
CA MET A 1 -14.59 -9.39 9.15
C MET A 1 -14.78 -8.05 8.47
N LYS A 2 -13.90 -7.08 8.73
CA LYS A 2 -13.91 -5.71 8.19
C LYS A 2 -12.86 -5.58 7.09
N THR A 3 -13.06 -4.63 6.17
CA THR A 3 -12.12 -4.41 5.06
C THR A 3 -11.52 -3.01 5.14
N LEU A 4 -10.20 -2.94 5.15
CA LEU A 4 -9.45 -1.71 4.89
C LEU A 4 -9.07 -1.70 3.41
N LEU A 5 -9.72 -0.83 2.62
CA LEU A 5 -9.41 -0.63 1.21
C LEU A 5 -8.49 0.58 1.06
N ILE A 6 -7.33 0.37 0.42
CA ILE A 6 -6.34 1.40 0.10
C ILE A 6 -6.33 1.57 -1.41
N LEU A 7 -6.58 2.80 -1.88
CA LEU A 7 -6.54 3.15 -3.30
C LEU A 7 -5.22 3.86 -3.60
N GLY A 8 -4.40 3.21 -4.43
CA GLY A 8 -3.02 3.58 -4.72
C GLY A 8 -2.03 2.78 -3.87
N ALA A 9 -1.13 2.07 -4.54
CA ALA A 9 0.04 1.39 -4.00
C ALA A 9 1.30 2.25 -4.15
N GLY A 10 1.19 3.58 -4.21
CA GLY A 10 2.32 4.51 -4.09
C GLY A 10 2.95 4.49 -2.69
N THR A 11 3.94 5.36 -2.42
CA THR A 11 4.67 5.43 -1.14
C THR A 11 3.74 5.48 0.08
N GLY A 12 2.70 6.32 0.05
CA GLY A 12 1.75 6.43 1.16
C GLY A 12 0.90 5.16 1.35
N GLY A 13 0.41 4.59 0.25
CA GLY A 13 -0.47 3.41 0.29
C GLY A 13 0.24 2.18 0.84
N THR A 14 1.47 1.92 0.39
CA THR A 14 2.29 0.81 0.88
C THR A 14 2.70 1.02 2.33
N MET A 15 3.04 2.24 2.75
CA MET A 15 3.34 2.57 4.15
C MET A 15 2.14 2.31 5.08
N VAL A 16 0.94 2.76 4.68
CA VAL A 16 -0.29 2.52 5.45
C VAL A 16 -0.57 1.03 5.52
N ALA A 17 -0.49 0.31 4.39
CA ALA A 17 -0.73 -1.13 4.37
C ALA A 17 0.22 -1.90 5.29
N ASN A 18 1.53 -1.61 5.23
CA ASN A 18 2.53 -2.24 6.09
C ASN A 18 2.27 -1.94 7.58
N LYS A 19 1.98 -0.67 7.92
CA LYS A 19 1.68 -0.29 9.30
C LYS A 19 0.42 -0.97 9.82
N MET A 20 -0.63 -1.05 9.01
CA MET A 20 -1.92 -1.66 9.39
C MET A 20 -1.84 -3.18 9.46
N ALA A 21 -1.02 -3.83 8.62
CA ALA A 21 -0.78 -5.27 8.70
C ALA A 21 -0.16 -5.69 10.05
N ASN A 22 0.60 -4.80 10.68
CA ASN A 22 1.15 -5.02 12.03
C ASN A 22 0.18 -4.64 13.16
N ALA A 23 -0.77 -3.72 12.91
CA ALA A 23 -1.63 -3.16 13.94
C ALA A 23 -3.02 -3.81 14.04
N LEU A 24 -3.50 -4.43 12.96
CA LEU A 24 -4.84 -5.01 12.88
C LEU A 24 -4.79 -6.54 13.04
N ASP A 25 -5.76 -7.09 13.77
CA ASP A 25 -5.92 -8.55 13.87
C ASP A 25 -6.35 -9.13 12.52
N PRO A 26 -5.57 -10.06 11.92
CA PRO A 26 -5.90 -10.69 10.64
C PRO A 26 -7.18 -11.54 10.67
N GLN A 27 -7.68 -11.96 11.83
CA GLN A 27 -8.97 -12.66 11.94
C GLN A 27 -10.15 -11.68 11.82
N GLU A 28 -9.96 -10.43 12.22
CA GLU A 28 -11.01 -9.41 12.15
C GLU A 28 -10.94 -8.57 10.88
N TRP A 29 -9.74 -8.34 10.34
CA TRP A 29 -9.48 -7.39 9.28
C TRP A 29 -8.83 -8.01 8.04
N ARG A 30 -9.32 -7.58 6.89
CA ARG A 30 -8.70 -7.81 5.58
C ARG A 30 -8.20 -6.48 5.02
N ILE A 31 -6.94 -6.44 4.62
CA ILE A 31 -6.35 -5.28 3.93
C ILE A 31 -6.32 -5.57 2.44
N ILE A 32 -6.83 -4.64 1.64
CA ILE A 32 -6.79 -4.71 0.17
C ILE A 32 -6.16 -3.42 -0.34
N ILE A 33 -5.13 -3.54 -1.16
CA ILE A 33 -4.56 -2.43 -1.91
C ILE A 33 -4.93 -2.61 -3.36
N VAL A 34 -5.40 -1.54 -4.00
CA VAL A 34 -5.68 -1.51 -5.43
C VAL A 34 -4.86 -0.40 -6.05
N ASP A 35 -4.07 -0.74 -7.06
CA ASP A 35 -3.38 0.20 -7.94
C ASP A 35 -3.70 -0.15 -9.39
N ARG A 36 -3.53 0.82 -10.29
CA ARG A 36 -3.70 0.63 -11.73
C ARG A 36 -2.55 -0.21 -12.30
N ASP A 37 -1.36 -0.05 -11.76
CA ASP A 37 -0.14 -0.66 -12.28
C ASP A 37 0.42 -1.68 -11.26
N GLU A 38 0.82 -2.88 -11.73
CA GLU A 38 1.39 -3.92 -10.85
C GLU A 38 2.81 -3.57 -10.37
N THR A 39 3.52 -2.74 -11.14
CA THR A 39 4.89 -2.34 -10.85
C THR A 39 4.91 -1.10 -9.96
N HIS A 40 5.36 -1.28 -8.71
CA HIS A 40 5.61 -0.15 -7.81
C HIS A 40 7.03 0.40 -8.02
N TYR A 41 7.13 1.57 -8.64
CA TYR A 41 8.41 2.25 -8.82
C TYR A 41 8.85 2.96 -7.54
N TYR A 42 10.16 2.91 -7.27
CA TYR A 42 10.78 3.79 -6.28
C TYR A 42 10.77 5.23 -6.81
N GLN A 43 9.68 5.96 -6.52
CA GLN A 43 9.44 7.31 -7.00
C GLN A 43 10.59 8.29 -6.75
N PRO A 44 11.33 8.24 -5.61
CA PRO A 44 12.49 9.11 -5.43
C PRO A 44 13.62 8.85 -6.45
N GLY A 45 13.68 7.66 -7.04
CA GLY A 45 14.62 7.35 -8.12
C GLY A 45 14.39 8.19 -9.39
N PHE A 46 13.19 8.73 -9.58
CA PHE A 46 12.87 9.59 -10.72
C PHE A 46 13.56 10.95 -10.67
N LEU A 47 14.04 11.38 -9.49
CA LEU A 47 14.83 12.61 -9.35
C LEU A 47 16.17 12.55 -10.11
N PHE A 48 16.60 11.34 -10.50
CA PHE A 48 17.87 11.11 -11.19
C PHE A 48 17.69 10.77 -12.68
N ILE A 49 16.47 10.85 -13.23
CA ILE A 49 16.20 10.64 -14.66
C ILE A 49 16.33 12.00 -15.38
N PRO A 50 17.17 12.11 -16.44
CA PRO A 50 17.43 13.35 -17.17
C PRO A 50 16.21 13.87 -17.95
#